data_AF-A0A2N1NZT3-F1
#
_entry.id   AF-A0A2N1NZT3-F1
#
_cell.length_a   1.000
_cell.length_b   1.000
_cell.length_c   1.000
_cell.angle_alpha   90.00
_cell.angle_beta   90.00
_cell.angle_gamma   90.00
#
_symmetry.space_group_name_H-M   'P 1'
#
loop_
_entity.id
_entity.type
_entity.pdbx_description
1 polymer ?
#
loop_
_entity_poly.entity_id
_entity_poly.type
_entity_poly.pdbx_seq_one_letter_code
_entity_poly.pdbx_strand_id
1 'polypeptide(L)'
;MIKLNFDQDPDKDEKYEILEITDSLDFTHFIKKDSIPDKLLSQCRIIELNYLETIYFQQNYKNSYQERGNDLFNFVGYRNEISMLEILLMLLNKKLNTIIVNEQNQVNQDDELSLHVKIFRDDQKEILKSVISKIQSLELKVLSRALDDFKENRLSKPPFLFNNTINEFIMDNSLLFENNNNDYFEIKENLLDSLLITSDKAMKMDQEFSKVIHNIFDDELLETEDDIVLILFLIHESNNKNSYWKNFFDAVKDYKFTLMNDGDEKQKLQELNEFYENLSQSIFSNDLPNDLFSKEIFTLENFVWASNLLDSFQINLENKMGKKFIGIMPL
;
A
#
# COMPACT_ATOMS: atom_id res chain seq x y z
N MET A 1 18.05 14.22 -11.53
CA MET A 1 16.99 13.83 -12.48
C MET A 1 16.48 12.44 -12.14
N ILE A 2 15.18 12.30 -11.93
CA ILE A 2 14.46 11.02 -11.79
C ILE A 2 13.49 10.96 -12.96
N LYS A 3 13.32 9.78 -13.56
CA LYS A 3 12.30 9.52 -14.57
C LYS A 3 11.42 8.40 -14.08
N LEU A 4 10.12 8.65 -13.98
CA LEU A 4 9.15 7.62 -13.64
C LEU A 4 8.85 6.74 -14.87
N ASN A 5 8.64 5.45 -14.63
CA ASN A 5 8.18 4.49 -15.63
C ASN A 5 7.29 3.46 -14.92
N PHE A 6 6.07 3.29 -15.42
CA PHE A 6 5.08 2.31 -14.95
C PHE A 6 4.51 1.49 -16.12
N ASP A 7 5.30 1.27 -17.17
CA ASP A 7 4.90 0.55 -18.39
C ASP A 7 4.47 -0.91 -18.15
N GLN A 8 4.80 -1.48 -16.98
CA GLN A 8 4.44 -2.85 -16.58
C GLN A 8 3.21 -2.89 -15.66
N ASP A 9 2.61 -1.74 -15.36
CA ASP A 9 1.39 -1.66 -14.53
C ASP A 9 0.19 -2.23 -15.33
N PRO A 10 -0.60 -3.14 -14.76
CA PRO A 10 -1.79 -3.68 -15.44
C PRO A 10 -2.86 -2.62 -15.69
N ASP A 11 -2.96 -1.59 -14.82
CA ASP A 11 -3.93 -0.50 -14.90
C ASP A 11 -3.31 0.77 -15.54
N LYS A 12 -2.27 0.58 -16.37
CA LYS A 12 -1.49 1.66 -16.95
C LYS A 12 -2.37 2.65 -17.73
N ASP A 13 -3.27 2.15 -18.56
CA ASP A 13 -4.04 2.98 -19.49
C ASP A 13 -5.01 3.89 -18.71
N GLU A 14 -5.66 3.35 -17.68
CA GLU A 14 -6.53 4.08 -16.77
C GLU A 14 -5.75 5.14 -15.98
N LYS A 15 -4.59 4.78 -15.42
CA LYS A 15 -3.72 5.73 -14.70
C LYS A 15 -3.17 6.81 -15.62
N TYR A 16 -2.86 6.48 -16.87
CA TYR A 16 -2.42 7.45 -17.88
C TYR A 16 -3.52 8.48 -18.19
N GLU A 17 -4.78 8.04 -18.28
CA GLU A 17 -5.91 8.96 -18.44
C GLU A 17 -6.04 9.93 -17.24
N ILE A 18 -5.84 9.44 -16.01
CA ILE A 18 -5.81 10.30 -14.81
C ILE A 18 -4.66 11.31 -14.89
N LEU A 19 -3.48 10.89 -15.31
CA LEU A 19 -2.31 11.77 -15.49
C LEU A 19 -2.54 12.85 -16.57
N GLU A 20 -3.30 12.54 -17.62
CA GLU A 20 -3.71 13.51 -18.64
C GLU A 20 -4.70 14.54 -18.07
N ILE A 21 -5.73 14.09 -17.35
CA ILE A 21 -6.74 14.96 -16.71
C ILE A 21 -6.10 15.93 -15.69
N THR A 22 -5.04 15.48 -15.02
CA THR A 22 -4.32 16.21 -13.96
C THR A 22 -3.12 17.02 -14.49
N ASP A 23 -2.95 17.15 -15.81
CA ASP A 23 -1.82 17.85 -16.47
C ASP A 23 -0.43 17.41 -15.96
N SER A 24 -0.27 16.10 -15.79
CA SER A 24 0.87 15.46 -15.14
C SER A 24 1.57 14.43 -16.01
N LEU A 25 1.67 14.69 -17.33
CA LEU A 25 2.33 13.80 -18.29
C LEU A 25 3.87 13.94 -18.38
N ASP A 26 4.47 14.97 -17.77
CA ASP A 26 5.93 15.06 -17.70
C ASP A 26 6.48 14.20 -16.55
N PHE A 27 7.04 13.04 -16.91
CA PHE A 27 7.61 12.09 -15.96
C PHE A 27 9.05 12.40 -15.53
N THR A 28 9.63 13.51 -15.99
CA THR A 28 11.02 13.88 -15.68
C THR A 28 11.09 14.91 -14.56
N HIS A 29 11.70 14.52 -13.45
CA HIS A 29 11.78 15.35 -12.24
C HIS A 29 13.22 15.70 -11.87
N PHE A 30 13.45 16.96 -11.54
CA PHE A 30 14.73 17.44 -11.03
C PHE A 30 14.68 17.58 -9.51
N ILE A 31 15.28 16.61 -8.81
CA ILE A 31 15.48 16.67 -7.37
C ILE A 31 16.63 17.62 -7.02
N LYS A 32 16.46 18.35 -5.92
CA LYS A 32 17.48 19.21 -5.32
C LYS A 32 17.76 18.69 -3.90
N LYS A 33 18.90 19.08 -3.34
CA LYS A 33 19.22 18.79 -1.94
C LYS A 33 18.07 19.25 -1.04
N ASP A 34 17.66 18.38 -0.11
CA ASP A 34 16.59 18.60 0.86
C ASP A 34 15.22 18.96 0.27
N SER A 35 14.96 18.71 -1.02
CA SER A 35 13.72 19.09 -1.70
C SER A 35 13.19 17.97 -2.58
N ILE A 36 11.92 17.63 -2.37
CA ILE A 36 11.16 16.70 -3.20
C ILE A 36 10.10 17.54 -3.94
N PRO A 37 10.02 17.47 -5.27
CA PRO A 37 8.97 18.20 -5.99
C PRO A 37 7.57 17.67 -5.65
N ASP A 38 6.62 18.54 -5.34
CA ASP A 38 5.23 18.12 -5.03
C ASP A 38 4.60 17.39 -6.23
N LYS A 39 4.88 17.86 -7.46
CA LYS A 39 4.43 17.20 -8.69
C LYS A 39 4.96 15.76 -8.84
N LEU A 40 6.16 15.47 -8.32
CA LEU A 40 6.69 14.10 -8.28
C LEU A 40 5.84 13.23 -7.33
N LEU A 41 5.52 13.75 -6.14
CA LEU A 41 4.70 13.03 -5.16
C LEU A 41 3.28 12.79 -5.69
N SER A 42 2.62 13.81 -6.26
CA SER A 42 1.29 13.65 -6.84
C SER A 42 1.27 12.64 -7.99
N GLN A 43 2.29 12.62 -8.86
CA GLN A 43 2.40 11.59 -9.90
C GLN A 43 2.61 10.19 -9.33
N CYS A 44 3.47 10.03 -8.31
CA CYS A 44 3.66 8.73 -7.66
C CYS A 44 2.36 8.24 -7.01
N ARG A 45 1.57 9.12 -6.38
CA ARG A 45 0.25 8.75 -5.83
C ARG A 45 -0.71 8.24 -6.90
N ILE A 46 -0.75 8.87 -8.07
CA ILE A 46 -1.59 8.42 -9.19
C ILE A 46 -1.13 7.05 -9.71
N ILE A 47 0.18 6.85 -9.84
CA ILE A 47 0.76 5.57 -10.29
C ILE A 47 0.44 4.45 -9.27
N GLU A 48 0.41 4.77 -7.98
CA GLU A 48 0.12 3.80 -6.91
C GLU A 48 -1.37 3.64 -6.57
N LEU A 49 -2.27 4.25 -7.35
CA LEU A 49 -3.70 3.98 -7.19
C LEU A 49 -3.92 2.48 -7.42
N ASN A 50 -4.68 1.84 -6.54
CA ASN A 50 -5.24 0.54 -6.89
C ASN A 50 -6.39 0.70 -7.88
N TYR A 51 -6.83 -0.46 -8.37
CA TYR A 51 -7.99 -0.57 -9.22
C TYR A 51 -9.21 0.21 -8.67
N LEU A 52 -9.50 0.10 -7.38
CA LEU A 52 -10.68 0.73 -6.78
C LEU A 52 -10.58 2.25 -6.65
N GLU A 53 -9.41 2.77 -6.26
CA GLU A 53 -9.10 4.20 -6.23
C GLU A 53 -9.18 4.80 -7.64
N THR A 54 -8.73 4.05 -8.64
CA THR A 54 -8.80 4.41 -10.07
C THR A 54 -10.25 4.49 -10.56
N ILE A 55 -11.06 3.46 -10.30
CA ILE A 55 -12.48 3.43 -10.65
C ILE A 55 -13.24 4.57 -9.95
N TYR A 56 -12.97 4.80 -8.66
CA TYR A 56 -13.61 5.87 -7.92
C TYR A 56 -13.29 7.26 -8.51
N PHE A 57 -12.02 7.50 -8.87
CA PHE A 57 -11.63 8.72 -9.56
C PHE A 57 -12.44 8.89 -10.85
N GLN A 58 -12.52 7.84 -11.66
CA GLN A 58 -13.22 7.87 -12.94
C GLN A 58 -14.72 8.18 -12.77
N GLN A 59 -15.37 7.63 -11.76
CA GLN A 59 -16.80 7.86 -11.46
C GLN A 59 -17.07 9.28 -10.97
N ASN A 60 -16.22 9.77 -10.06
CA ASN A 60 -16.54 10.97 -9.28
C ASN A 60 -15.80 12.22 -9.78
N TYR A 61 -14.61 12.09 -10.35
CA TYR A 61 -13.75 13.24 -10.63
C TYR A 61 -13.41 13.42 -12.10
N LYS A 62 -13.45 12.38 -12.95
CA LYS A 62 -13.08 12.46 -14.37
C LYS A 62 -13.62 13.71 -15.09
N ASN A 63 -14.91 14.01 -14.93
CA ASN A 63 -15.57 15.14 -15.60
C ASN A 63 -15.59 16.45 -14.79
N SER A 64 -15.05 16.46 -13.56
CA SER A 64 -15.14 17.61 -12.64
C SER A 64 -13.83 17.93 -11.92
N TYR A 65 -12.73 17.29 -12.32
CA TYR A 65 -11.44 17.38 -11.65
C TYR A 65 -10.96 18.84 -11.53
N GLN A 66 -11.06 19.61 -12.60
CA GLN A 66 -10.64 21.01 -12.62
C GLN A 66 -11.46 21.91 -11.67
N GLU A 67 -12.68 21.50 -11.31
CA GLU A 67 -13.58 22.27 -10.44
C GLU A 67 -13.43 21.89 -8.96
N ARG A 68 -13.16 20.61 -8.65
CA ARG A 68 -13.19 20.09 -7.27
C ARG A 68 -12.12 19.07 -6.89
N GLY A 69 -11.22 18.72 -7.81
CA GLY A 69 -10.24 17.64 -7.66
C GLY A 69 -8.80 18.07 -7.44
N ASN A 70 -8.49 19.37 -7.47
CA ASN A 70 -7.09 19.86 -7.48
C ASN A 70 -6.24 19.37 -6.28
N ASP A 71 -6.86 19.14 -5.12
CA ASP A 71 -6.18 18.67 -3.92
C ASP A 71 -6.26 17.15 -3.70
N LEU A 72 -6.90 16.41 -4.61
CA LEU A 72 -7.18 14.98 -4.47
C LEU A 72 -5.90 14.14 -4.36
N PHE A 73 -4.82 14.57 -5.02
CA PHE A 73 -3.53 13.89 -5.02
C PHE A 73 -2.50 14.57 -4.10
N ASN A 74 -2.97 15.36 -3.13
CA ASN A 74 -2.13 15.82 -2.01
C ASN A 74 -2.01 14.74 -0.93
N PHE A 75 -3.03 13.91 -0.77
CA PHE A 75 -3.06 12.73 0.10
C PHE A 75 -4.19 11.81 -0.36
N VAL A 76 -3.86 10.58 -0.74
CA VAL A 76 -4.86 9.60 -1.21
C VAL A 76 -5.37 8.70 -0.09
N GLY A 77 -4.53 8.41 0.91
CA GLY A 77 -4.83 7.48 2.00
C GLY A 77 -3.55 6.85 2.49
N TYR A 78 -3.54 6.31 3.72
CA TYR A 78 -2.31 5.78 4.31
C TYR A 78 -1.69 4.66 3.47
N ARG A 79 -2.52 3.77 2.92
CA ARG A 79 -2.07 2.72 2.00
C ARG A 79 -1.33 3.28 0.79
N ASN A 80 -1.93 4.21 0.06
CA ASN A 80 -1.32 4.82 -1.12
C ASN A 80 -0.05 5.62 -0.76
N GLU A 81 -0.07 6.40 0.33
CA GLU A 81 1.10 7.15 0.78
C GLU A 81 2.27 6.23 1.15
N ILE A 82 2.03 5.11 1.81
CA ILE A 82 3.12 4.18 2.16
C ILE A 82 3.64 3.50 0.88
N SER A 83 2.76 3.00 0.01
CA SER A 83 3.14 2.38 -1.27
C SER A 83 3.98 3.32 -2.15
N MET A 84 3.55 4.58 -2.29
CA MET A 84 4.28 5.54 -3.13
C MET A 84 5.64 5.88 -2.52
N LEU A 85 5.76 5.98 -1.18
CA LEU A 85 7.02 6.31 -0.52
C LEU A 85 8.01 5.15 -0.66
N GLU A 86 7.53 3.92 -0.56
CA GLU A 86 8.33 2.72 -0.79
C GLU A 86 8.90 2.65 -2.19
N ILE A 87 8.07 2.86 -3.21
CA ILE A 87 8.52 2.82 -4.59
C ILE A 87 9.47 3.97 -4.90
N LEU A 88 9.20 5.16 -4.36
CA LEU A 88 10.11 6.29 -4.52
C LEU A 88 11.47 6.03 -3.83
N LEU A 89 11.48 5.44 -2.64
CA LEU A 89 12.71 5.00 -1.96
C LEU A 89 13.44 3.95 -2.78
N MET A 90 12.75 2.94 -3.31
CA MET A 90 13.33 1.91 -4.16
C MET A 90 14.00 2.52 -5.40
N LEU A 91 13.33 3.45 -6.08
CA LEU A 91 13.86 4.15 -7.26
C LEU A 91 15.12 4.97 -6.92
N LEU A 92 15.08 5.71 -5.81
CA LEU A 92 16.20 6.53 -5.35
C LEU A 92 17.41 5.69 -4.92
N ASN A 93 17.17 4.63 -4.14
CA ASN A 93 18.20 3.69 -3.71
C ASN A 93 18.82 2.97 -4.90
N LYS A 94 18.02 2.52 -5.87
CA LYS A 94 18.54 1.92 -7.12
C LYS A 94 19.43 2.90 -7.89
N LYS A 95 19.03 4.17 -7.97
CA LYS A 95 19.83 5.21 -8.62
C LYS A 95 21.15 5.48 -7.87
N LEU A 96 21.10 5.56 -6.54
CA LEU A 96 22.29 5.74 -5.69
C LEU A 96 23.25 4.55 -5.84
N ASN A 97 22.73 3.32 -5.79
CA ASN A 97 23.52 2.10 -5.94
C ASN A 97 24.20 2.01 -7.30
N THR A 98 23.51 2.41 -8.38
CA THR A 98 24.12 2.51 -9.73
C THR A 98 25.35 3.43 -9.71
N ILE A 99 25.27 4.57 -9.02
CA ILE A 99 26.40 5.52 -8.92
C ILE A 99 27.56 4.90 -8.13
N ILE A 100 27.27 4.24 -7.01
CA ILE A 100 28.28 3.60 -6.14
C ILE A 100 28.99 2.44 -6.87
N VAL A 101 28.26 1.58 -7.56
CA VAL A 101 28.84 0.45 -8.32
C VAL A 101 29.72 0.96 -9.46
N ASN A 102 29.28 1.99 -10.18
CA ASN A 102 30.08 2.60 -11.25
C ASN A 102 31.37 3.25 -10.72
N GLU A 103 31.38 3.75 -9.49
CA GLU A 103 32.57 4.28 -8.83
C GLU A 103 33.59 3.17 -8.51
N GLN A 104 33.14 2.01 -8.03
CA GLN A 104 34.01 0.89 -7.70
C GLN A 104 34.71 0.28 -8.93
N ASN A 105 34.09 0.38 -10.10
CA ASN A 105 34.58 -0.18 -11.35
C ASN A 105 35.56 0.73 -12.12
N GLN A 106 35.83 1.96 -11.64
CA GLN A 106 36.71 2.90 -12.34
C GLN A 106 38.18 2.77 -11.90
N VAL A 107 39.07 2.68 -12.89
CA VAL A 107 40.52 2.83 -12.68
C VAL A 107 40.81 4.32 -12.46
N ASN A 108 41.36 4.68 -11.29
CA ASN A 108 41.71 6.06 -10.99
C ASN A 108 42.76 6.58 -11.98
N GLN A 109 42.39 7.60 -12.75
CA GLN A 109 43.30 8.45 -13.49
C GLN A 109 43.31 9.83 -12.80
N ASP A 110 44.50 10.41 -12.62
CA ASP A 110 44.69 11.69 -11.93
C ASP A 110 44.81 12.84 -12.93
N ASP A 111 43.77 13.05 -13.74
CA ASP A 111 43.65 14.21 -14.64
C ASP A 111 42.53 15.18 -14.19
N GLU A 112 42.58 16.41 -14.67
CA GLU A 112 41.65 17.50 -14.30
C GLU A 112 40.18 17.14 -14.63
N LEU A 113 39.97 16.40 -15.73
CA LEU A 113 38.65 15.89 -16.10
C LEU A 113 38.13 14.87 -15.07
N SER A 114 38.98 13.96 -14.60
CA SER A 114 38.61 13.00 -13.56
C SER A 114 38.25 13.69 -12.23
N LEU A 115 38.88 14.83 -11.91
CA LEU A 115 38.50 15.63 -10.74
C LEU A 115 37.08 16.20 -10.87
N HIS A 116 36.74 16.80 -12.00
CA HIS A 116 35.39 17.34 -12.24
C HIS A 116 34.31 16.24 -12.23
N VAL A 117 34.61 15.07 -12.80
CA VAL A 117 33.70 13.92 -12.78
C VAL A 117 33.49 13.40 -11.36
N LYS A 118 34.55 13.35 -10.53
CA LYS A 118 34.46 12.97 -9.11
C LYS A 118 33.55 13.94 -8.34
N ILE A 119 33.78 15.24 -8.45
CA ILE A 119 32.95 16.28 -7.78
C ILE A 119 31.48 16.14 -8.19
N PHE A 120 31.19 16.09 -9.49
CA PHE A 120 29.82 15.96 -9.98
C PHE A 120 29.12 14.71 -9.45
N ARG A 121 29.84 13.59 -9.36
CA ARG A 121 29.33 12.33 -8.82
C ARG A 121 29.08 12.41 -7.31
N ASP A 122 30.00 13.02 -6.57
CA ASP A 122 29.89 13.20 -5.13
C ASP A 122 28.68 14.08 -4.78
N ASP A 123 28.49 15.18 -5.52
CA ASP A 123 27.30 16.04 -5.41
C ASP A 123 26.01 15.26 -5.67
N GLN A 124 25.99 14.40 -6.69
CA GLN A 124 24.83 13.54 -6.96
C GLN A 124 24.54 12.55 -5.83
N LYS A 125 25.58 11.92 -5.26
CA LYS A 125 25.42 11.02 -4.11
C LYS A 125 24.88 11.76 -2.90
N GLU A 126 25.38 12.97 -2.63
CA GLU A 126 24.92 13.80 -1.52
C GLU A 126 23.45 14.18 -1.67
N ILE A 127 23.05 14.66 -2.85
CA ILE A 127 21.65 15.01 -3.14
C ILE A 127 20.75 13.78 -2.95
N LEU A 128 21.13 12.62 -3.49
CA LEU A 128 20.32 11.41 -3.36
C LEU A 128 20.20 10.96 -1.91
N LYS A 129 21.29 10.94 -1.14
CA LYS A 129 21.27 10.57 0.27
C LYS A 129 20.38 11.51 1.09
N SER A 130 20.51 12.82 0.88
CA SER A 130 19.67 13.84 1.54
C SER A 130 18.18 13.62 1.23
N VAL A 131 17.82 13.40 -0.04
CA VAL A 131 16.43 13.17 -0.46
C VAL A 131 15.90 11.84 0.08
N ILE A 132 16.70 10.77 0.08
CA ILE A 132 16.33 9.47 0.68
C ILE A 132 16.02 9.65 2.17
N SER A 133 16.89 10.29 2.94
CA SER A 133 16.65 10.53 4.36
C SER A 133 15.39 11.37 4.61
N LYS A 134 15.08 12.33 3.73
CA LYS A 134 13.85 13.12 3.81
C LYS A 134 12.60 12.28 3.56
N ILE A 135 12.64 11.36 2.59
CA ILE A 135 11.51 10.46 2.30
C ILE A 135 11.32 9.43 3.42
N GLN A 136 12.41 8.86 3.93
CA GLN A 136 12.37 7.98 5.11
C GLN A 136 11.73 8.69 6.31
N SER A 137 12.12 9.95 6.55
CA SER A 137 11.48 10.77 7.60
C SER A 137 9.99 11.00 7.33
N LEU A 138 9.61 11.26 6.08
CA LEU A 138 8.21 11.43 5.69
C LEU A 138 7.40 10.15 5.90
N GLU A 139 7.94 8.98 5.55
CA GLU A 139 7.29 7.68 5.75
C GLU A 139 7.06 7.39 7.24
N LEU A 140 8.06 7.62 8.09
CA LEU A 140 7.88 7.47 9.54
C LEU A 140 6.80 8.42 10.10
N LYS A 141 6.67 9.64 9.55
CA LYS A 141 5.59 10.57 9.95
C LYS A 141 4.23 10.05 9.52
N VAL A 142 4.09 9.56 8.29
CA VAL A 142 2.84 8.99 7.78
C VAL A 142 2.42 7.79 8.63
N LEU A 143 3.34 6.87 8.92
CA LEU A 143 3.11 5.70 9.76
C LEU A 143 2.75 6.08 11.21
N SER A 144 3.45 7.05 11.80
CA SER A 144 3.16 7.49 13.16
C SER A 144 1.78 8.14 13.26
N ARG A 145 1.42 8.97 12.27
CA ARG A 145 0.08 9.59 12.20
C ARG A 145 -1.01 8.53 12.00
N ALA A 146 -0.78 7.55 11.13
CA ALA A 146 -1.69 6.42 10.96
C ALA A 146 -1.91 5.70 12.29
N LEU A 147 -0.85 5.49 13.07
CA LEU A 147 -0.96 4.83 14.37
C LEU A 147 -1.73 5.67 15.40
N ASP A 148 -1.55 6.98 15.39
CA ASP A 148 -2.31 7.88 16.26
C ASP A 148 -3.79 7.91 15.87
N ASP A 149 -4.09 8.00 14.57
CA ASP A 149 -5.45 7.91 14.04
C ASP A 149 -6.12 6.57 14.37
N PHE A 150 -5.39 5.46 14.25
CA PHE A 150 -5.83 4.14 14.67
C PHE A 150 -6.24 4.11 16.14
N LYS A 151 -5.37 4.60 17.03
CA LYS A 151 -5.59 4.61 18.48
C LYS A 151 -6.75 5.51 18.90
N GLU A 152 -6.92 6.63 18.20
CA GLU A 152 -8.01 7.57 18.44
C GLU A 152 -9.32 7.14 17.78
N ASN A 153 -9.34 6.00 17.09
CA ASN A 153 -10.47 5.52 16.28
C ASN A 153 -10.92 6.54 15.24
N ARG A 154 -10.00 7.41 14.82
CA ARG A 154 -10.14 8.19 13.60
C ARG A 154 -9.80 7.25 12.47
N LEU A 155 -10.82 6.61 11.92
CA LEU A 155 -10.63 5.95 10.64
C LEU A 155 -10.13 7.02 9.68
N SER A 156 -8.92 6.83 9.15
CA SER A 156 -8.56 7.58 7.97
C SER A 156 -9.64 7.21 6.95
N LYS A 157 -10.37 8.23 6.56
CA LYS A 157 -11.32 8.08 5.48
C LYS A 157 -10.43 8.35 4.28
N PRO A 158 -9.96 7.33 3.53
CA PRO A 158 -9.40 7.63 2.24
C PRO A 158 -10.44 8.53 1.55
N PRO A 159 -10.03 9.68 0.95
CA PRO A 159 -10.96 10.60 0.31
C PRO A 159 -11.88 9.90 -0.70
N PHE A 160 -11.47 8.70 -1.13
CA PHE A 160 -12.10 7.82 -2.08
C PHE A 160 -13.19 6.91 -1.49
N LEU A 161 -13.29 6.67 -0.17
CA LEU A 161 -14.31 5.76 0.39
C LEU A 161 -15.41 6.45 1.19
N PHE A 162 -15.14 7.61 1.78
CA PHE A 162 -16.14 8.32 2.57
C PHE A 162 -16.02 9.82 2.36
N ASN A 163 -17.11 10.46 1.92
CA ASN A 163 -17.23 11.91 1.86
C ASN A 163 -16.91 12.53 3.24
N ASN A 164 -15.69 13.06 3.45
CA ASN A 164 -15.46 14.38 4.08
C ASN A 164 -13.98 14.71 4.38
N THR A 165 -13.64 15.95 3.99
CA THR A 165 -12.69 16.92 4.57
C THR A 165 -11.17 16.64 4.56
N ILE A 166 -10.53 17.23 3.55
CA ILE A 166 -9.13 17.17 3.11
C ILE A 166 -8.16 18.10 3.90
N ASN A 167 -8.66 19.02 4.73
CA ASN A 167 -7.87 20.20 5.12
C ASN A 167 -6.91 20.07 6.33
N GLU A 168 -6.87 18.94 7.04
CA GLU A 168 -5.98 18.77 8.20
C GLU A 168 -4.65 18.06 7.87
N PHE A 169 -4.42 17.66 6.61
CA PHE A 169 -3.20 16.94 6.24
C PHE A 169 -1.96 17.84 6.13
N ILE A 170 -2.13 19.08 5.65
CA ILE A 170 -1.02 19.94 5.19
C ILE A 170 -0.38 20.79 6.32
N MET A 171 -1.03 20.94 7.48
CA MET A 171 -0.60 21.90 8.51
C MET A 171 0.43 21.38 9.52
N ASP A 172 0.48 20.07 9.82
CA ASP A 172 1.41 19.53 10.83
C ASP A 172 2.75 19.06 10.24
N ASN A 173 3.52 20.02 9.73
CA ASN A 173 4.94 19.84 9.39
C ASN A 173 5.87 19.76 10.63
N SER A 174 5.30 19.64 11.84
CA SER A 174 6.00 19.91 13.12
C SER A 174 6.70 18.71 13.75
N LEU A 175 6.41 17.46 13.36
CA LEU A 175 7.15 16.30 13.85
C LEU A 175 8.45 16.11 13.07
N LEU A 176 9.49 16.86 13.44
CA LEU A 176 10.85 16.52 13.05
C LEU A 176 11.27 15.29 13.85
N PHE A 177 11.39 14.14 13.18
CA PHE A 177 12.18 13.03 13.74
C PHE A 177 13.64 13.48 13.71
N GLU A 178 14.07 14.14 14.79
CA GLU A 178 15.48 14.37 15.04
C GLU A 178 16.13 13.00 15.28
N ASN A 179 17.05 12.65 14.37
CA ASN A 179 17.89 11.45 14.40
C ASN A 179 18.48 11.21 15.80
N ASN A 180 17.83 10.35 16.57
CA ASN A 180 18.40 9.75 17.77
C ASN A 180 18.42 8.23 17.57
N ASN A 181 19.52 7.75 17.00
CA ASN A 181 20.09 6.39 17.10
C ASN A 181 19.22 5.14 16.88
N ASN A 182 17.96 5.26 16.50
CA ASN A 182 17.13 4.10 16.12
C ASN A 182 17.24 3.85 14.61
N ASP A 183 17.49 2.60 14.24
CA ASP A 183 17.53 2.16 12.84
C ASP A 183 16.16 2.46 12.20
N TYR A 184 16.14 3.25 11.13
CA TYR A 184 14.94 3.59 10.36
C TYR A 184 14.06 2.36 10.12
N PHE A 185 14.69 1.24 9.76
CA PHE A 185 14.02 -0.02 9.47
C PHE A 185 13.35 -0.61 10.72
N GLU A 186 13.96 -0.50 11.89
CA GLU A 186 13.40 -1.00 13.14
C GLU A 186 12.16 -0.19 13.56
N ILE A 187 12.20 1.15 13.45
CA ILE A 187 11.04 1.99 13.75
C ILE A 187 9.90 1.66 12.78
N LYS A 188 10.22 1.57 11.48
CA LYS A 188 9.25 1.26 10.44
C LYS A 188 8.58 -0.10 10.69
N GLU A 189 9.36 -1.16 10.94
CA GLU A 189 8.84 -2.50 11.23
C GLU A 189 7.89 -2.47 12.43
N ASN A 190 8.28 -1.82 13.53
CA ASN A 190 7.44 -1.71 14.73
C ASN A 190 6.11 -0.96 14.46
N LEU A 191 6.14 0.10 13.66
CA LEU A 191 4.94 0.86 13.28
C LEU A 191 4.02 0.01 12.38
N LEU A 192 4.59 -0.64 11.36
CA LEU A 192 3.85 -1.52 10.44
C LEU A 192 3.23 -2.71 11.18
N ASP A 193 3.97 -3.35 12.08
CA ASP A 193 3.47 -4.45 12.91
C ASP A 193 2.27 -4.04 13.76
N SER A 194 2.19 -2.78 14.17
CA SER A 194 1.07 -2.24 14.94
C SER A 194 -0.16 -1.98 14.07
N LEU A 195 0.06 -1.51 12.84
CA LEU A 195 -0.98 -1.02 11.92
C LEU A 195 -1.60 -2.12 11.05
N LEU A 196 -0.76 -2.98 10.47
CA LEU A 196 -1.17 -3.92 9.45
C LEU A 196 -1.86 -5.15 10.03
N ILE A 197 -2.76 -5.71 9.24
CA ILE A 197 -3.22 -7.09 9.36
C ILE A 197 -2.42 -7.91 8.36
N THR A 198 -1.62 -8.86 8.83
CA THR A 198 -0.87 -9.82 8.00
C THR A 198 -1.28 -11.24 8.36
N SER A 199 -1.10 -12.19 7.46
CA SER A 199 -1.37 -13.62 7.70
C SER A 199 -0.62 -14.12 8.94
N ASP A 200 0.68 -13.81 9.04
CA ASP A 200 1.53 -14.10 10.21
C ASP A 200 0.96 -13.54 11.52
N LYS A 201 0.47 -12.30 11.51
CA LYS A 201 -0.08 -11.66 12.70
C LYS A 201 -1.43 -12.26 13.07
N ALA A 202 -2.30 -12.51 12.08
CA ALA A 202 -3.57 -13.19 12.25
C ALA A 202 -3.38 -14.56 12.92
N MET A 203 -2.46 -15.38 12.40
CA MET A 203 -2.14 -16.70 12.95
C MET A 203 -1.52 -16.64 14.36
N LYS A 204 -0.73 -15.61 14.67
CA LYS A 204 -0.16 -15.43 16.02
C LYS A 204 -1.21 -14.99 17.04
N MET A 205 -2.09 -14.06 16.67
CA MET A 205 -3.09 -13.47 17.56
C MET A 205 -4.24 -14.43 17.85
N ASP A 206 -4.63 -15.28 16.89
CA ASP A 206 -5.71 -16.24 17.04
C ASP A 206 -5.22 -17.67 16.78
N GLN A 207 -4.99 -18.40 17.89
CA GLN A 207 -4.50 -19.79 17.87
C GLN A 207 -5.56 -20.78 17.39
N GLU A 208 -6.86 -20.47 17.52
CA GLU A 208 -7.91 -21.34 17.00
C GLU A 208 -8.01 -21.19 15.47
N PHE A 209 -7.99 -19.94 14.98
CA PHE A 209 -7.89 -19.63 13.56
C PHE A 209 -6.65 -20.30 12.94
N SER A 210 -5.47 -20.16 13.56
CA SER A 210 -4.23 -20.76 13.06
C SER A 210 -4.35 -22.27 12.87
N LYS A 211 -4.93 -22.99 13.83
CA LYS A 211 -5.14 -24.45 13.72
C LYS A 211 -6.05 -24.82 12.56
N VAL A 212 -7.12 -24.04 12.35
CA VAL A 212 -8.06 -24.27 11.25
C VAL A 212 -7.37 -24.05 9.90
N ILE A 213 -6.58 -22.99 9.78
CA ILE A 213 -5.82 -22.69 8.56
C ILE A 213 -4.82 -23.79 8.22
N HIS A 214 -4.04 -24.30 9.19
CA HIS A 214 -3.12 -25.43 8.97
C HIS A 214 -3.83 -26.77 8.69
N ASN A 215 -5.13 -26.88 8.96
CA ASN A 215 -5.92 -28.05 8.57
C ASN A 215 -6.49 -27.92 7.15
N ILE A 216 -6.69 -26.70 6.65
CA ILE A 216 -7.22 -26.42 5.32
C ILE A 216 -6.09 -26.44 4.29
N PHE A 217 -4.92 -25.89 4.62
CA PHE A 217 -3.78 -25.75 3.74
C PHE A 217 -2.57 -26.48 4.29
N ASP A 218 -1.85 -27.19 3.42
CA ASP A 218 -0.54 -27.74 3.74
C ASP A 218 0.49 -26.61 3.92
N ASP A 219 1.54 -26.85 4.73
CA ASP A 219 2.59 -25.86 5.04
C ASP A 219 3.23 -25.23 3.79
N GLU A 220 3.38 -25.99 2.70
CA GLU A 220 3.92 -25.48 1.43
C GLU A 220 2.96 -24.52 0.70
N LEU A 221 1.65 -24.69 0.86
CA LEU A 221 0.62 -23.82 0.27
C LEU A 221 0.46 -22.52 1.06
N LEU A 222 0.62 -22.59 2.39
CA LEU A 222 0.54 -21.42 3.28
C LEU A 222 1.57 -20.34 2.94
N GLU A 223 2.74 -20.70 2.41
CA GLU A 223 3.74 -19.72 1.96
C GLU A 223 3.31 -18.94 0.71
N THR A 224 2.31 -19.43 -0.03
CA THR A 224 1.88 -18.85 -1.31
C THR A 224 0.46 -18.30 -1.31
N GLU A 225 -0.35 -18.57 -0.28
CA GLU A 225 -1.78 -18.25 -0.24
C GLU A 225 -2.14 -17.20 0.84
N ASP A 226 -1.24 -16.24 1.09
CA ASP A 226 -1.44 -15.14 2.05
C ASP A 226 -2.78 -14.42 1.84
N ASP A 227 -3.17 -14.18 0.59
CA ASP A 227 -4.43 -13.51 0.23
C ASP A 227 -5.66 -14.28 0.73
N ILE A 228 -5.67 -15.60 0.58
CA ILE A 228 -6.80 -16.44 1.00
C ILE A 228 -6.87 -16.50 2.51
N VAL A 229 -5.72 -16.64 3.18
CA VAL A 229 -5.64 -16.60 4.65
C VAL A 229 -6.17 -15.27 5.18
N LEU A 230 -5.80 -14.15 4.55
CA LEU A 230 -6.31 -12.83 4.90
C LEU A 230 -7.81 -12.70 4.66
N ILE A 231 -8.35 -13.19 3.54
CA ILE A 231 -9.80 -13.21 3.27
C ILE A 231 -10.55 -13.99 4.37
N LEU A 232 -10.07 -15.19 4.70
CA LEU A 232 -10.67 -16.02 5.75
C LEU A 232 -10.59 -15.33 7.12
N PHE A 233 -9.47 -14.67 7.41
CA PHE A 233 -9.30 -13.89 8.64
C PHE A 233 -10.29 -12.72 8.72
N LEU A 234 -10.49 -11.97 7.63
CA LEU A 234 -11.46 -10.87 7.59
C LEU A 234 -12.88 -11.36 7.88
N ILE A 235 -13.29 -12.49 7.26
CA ILE A 235 -14.62 -13.08 7.49
C ILE A 235 -14.78 -13.47 8.96
N HIS A 236 -13.80 -14.17 9.53
CA HIS A 236 -13.81 -14.58 10.94
C HIS A 236 -13.87 -13.37 11.88
N GLU A 237 -12.91 -12.45 11.78
CA GLU A 237 -12.80 -11.30 12.68
C GLU A 237 -13.97 -10.32 12.58
N SER A 238 -14.63 -10.22 11.41
CA SER A 238 -15.84 -9.39 11.26
C SER A 238 -16.99 -9.84 12.18
N ASN A 239 -16.99 -11.11 12.59
CA ASN A 239 -17.97 -11.68 13.51
C ASN A 239 -17.50 -11.66 14.97
N ASN A 240 -16.23 -11.30 15.22
CA ASN A 240 -15.65 -11.23 16.55
C ASN A 240 -15.98 -9.92 17.26
N LYS A 241 -16.85 -9.97 18.26
CA LYS A 241 -17.29 -8.79 19.04
C LYS A 241 -16.17 -8.09 19.83
N ASN A 242 -15.08 -8.80 20.08
CA ASN A 242 -13.90 -8.34 20.83
C ASN A 242 -12.68 -8.14 19.92
N SER A 243 -12.87 -8.04 18.60
CA SER A 243 -11.79 -7.82 17.64
C SER A 243 -10.99 -6.56 18.01
N TYR A 244 -9.66 -6.66 17.90
CA TYR A 244 -8.76 -5.50 18.01
C TYR A 244 -9.05 -4.46 16.92
N TRP A 245 -9.52 -4.90 15.75
CA TRP A 245 -9.85 -4.06 14.60
C TRP A 245 -11.36 -3.80 14.47
N LYS A 246 -12.12 -3.94 15.57
CA LYS A 246 -13.58 -3.79 15.56
C LYS A 246 -14.06 -2.50 14.87
N ASN A 247 -13.40 -1.36 15.13
CA ASN A 247 -13.81 -0.09 14.55
C ASN A 247 -13.61 -0.03 13.04
N PHE A 248 -12.57 -0.70 12.53
CA PHE A 248 -12.39 -0.89 11.09
C PHE A 248 -13.54 -1.73 10.52
N PHE A 249 -13.80 -2.91 11.09
CA PHE A 249 -14.87 -3.79 10.63
C PHE A 249 -16.27 -3.16 10.71
N ASP A 250 -16.56 -2.39 11.76
CA ASP A 250 -17.81 -1.67 11.92
C ASP A 250 -17.98 -0.60 10.82
N ALA A 251 -16.90 0.04 10.37
CA ALA A 251 -16.95 1.06 9.33
C ALA A 251 -17.04 0.51 7.90
N VAL A 252 -16.49 -0.68 7.68
CA VAL A 252 -16.52 -1.35 6.37
C VAL A 252 -17.63 -2.40 6.26
N LYS A 253 -18.50 -2.53 7.26
CA LYS A 253 -19.58 -3.52 7.28
C LYS A 253 -20.55 -3.41 6.10
N ASP A 254 -20.88 -2.18 5.74
CA ASP A 254 -21.78 -1.90 4.60
C ASP A 254 -20.98 -1.62 3.30
N TYR A 255 -19.68 -1.92 3.29
CA TYR A 255 -18.84 -1.72 2.13
C TYR A 255 -19.31 -2.62 0.98
N LYS A 256 -19.83 -1.98 -0.07
CA LYS A 256 -20.23 -2.63 -1.31
C LYS A 256 -19.52 -1.93 -2.45
N PHE A 257 -18.75 -2.70 -3.21
CA PHE A 257 -18.13 -2.19 -4.41
C PHE A 257 -18.96 -2.60 -5.63
N THR A 258 -19.21 -1.65 -6.52
CA THR A 258 -19.96 -1.86 -7.77
C THR A 258 -19.06 -1.44 -8.93
N LEU A 259 -18.81 -2.39 -9.84
CA LEU A 259 -18.00 -2.19 -11.03
C LEU A 259 -18.76 -1.33 -12.06
N MET A 260 -18.03 -0.61 -12.92
CA MET A 260 -18.64 0.35 -13.86
C MET A 260 -19.44 -0.30 -14.98
N ASN A 261 -19.11 -1.53 -15.35
CA ASN A 261 -19.72 -2.25 -16.44
C ASN A 261 -20.40 -3.51 -15.89
N ASP A 262 -21.71 -3.64 -16.16
CA ASP A 262 -22.51 -4.83 -15.84
C ASP A 262 -21.89 -6.14 -16.39
N GLY A 263 -21.04 -6.05 -17.42
CA GLY A 263 -20.30 -7.19 -18.00
C GLY A 263 -19.11 -7.62 -17.14
N ASP A 264 -18.25 -6.66 -16.78
CA ASP A 264 -17.04 -6.91 -15.99
C ASP A 264 -17.41 -7.34 -14.56
N GLU A 265 -18.49 -6.78 -14.00
CA GLU A 265 -19.01 -7.19 -12.68
C GLU A 265 -19.47 -8.63 -12.66
N LYS A 266 -20.18 -9.06 -13.71
CA LYS A 266 -20.65 -10.45 -13.81
C LYS A 266 -19.50 -11.41 -13.98
N GLN A 267 -18.48 -11.05 -14.76
CA GLN A 267 -17.31 -11.89 -14.94
C GLN A 267 -16.52 -12.03 -13.63
N LYS A 268 -16.20 -10.92 -12.94
CA LYS A 268 -15.49 -10.97 -11.65
C LYS A 268 -16.29 -11.77 -10.61
N LEU A 269 -17.62 -11.60 -10.57
CA LEU A 269 -18.47 -12.35 -9.65
C LEU A 269 -18.49 -13.85 -9.99
N GLN A 270 -18.47 -14.23 -11.27
CA GLN A 270 -18.35 -15.63 -11.69
C GLN A 270 -17.04 -16.24 -11.24
N GLU A 271 -15.92 -15.55 -11.48
CA GLU A 271 -14.59 -15.97 -11.05
C GLU A 271 -14.54 -16.16 -9.52
N LEU A 272 -14.99 -15.17 -8.75
CA LEU A 272 -15.06 -15.25 -7.29
C LEU A 272 -15.98 -16.39 -6.80
N ASN A 273 -17.08 -16.65 -7.51
CA ASN A 273 -17.96 -17.76 -7.18
C ASN A 273 -17.29 -19.12 -7.41
N GLU A 274 -16.54 -19.29 -8.50
CA GLU A 274 -15.76 -20.51 -8.74
C GLU A 274 -14.69 -20.72 -7.66
N PHE A 275 -13.98 -19.67 -7.26
CA PHE A 275 -13.03 -19.72 -6.14
C PHE A 275 -13.70 -20.07 -4.82
N TYR A 276 -14.83 -19.43 -4.50
CA TYR A 276 -15.60 -19.71 -3.29
C TYR A 276 -16.05 -21.17 -3.22
N GLU A 277 -16.55 -21.74 -4.32
CA GLU A 277 -16.99 -23.15 -4.35
C GLU A 277 -15.83 -24.12 -4.09
N ASN A 278 -14.66 -23.86 -4.69
CA ASN A 278 -13.46 -24.67 -4.46
C ASN A 278 -12.98 -24.59 -3.00
N LEU A 279 -12.94 -23.37 -2.44
CA LEU A 279 -12.51 -23.16 -1.05
C LEU A 279 -13.53 -23.74 -0.05
N SER A 280 -14.83 -23.60 -0.34
CA SER A 280 -15.92 -24.19 0.46
C SER A 280 -15.78 -25.70 0.57
N GLN A 281 -15.46 -26.38 -0.53
CA GLN A 281 -15.22 -27.83 -0.50
C GLN A 281 -14.08 -28.19 0.45
N SER A 282 -12.98 -27.44 0.44
CA SER A 282 -11.85 -27.66 1.34
C SER A 282 -12.19 -27.39 2.80
N ILE A 283 -12.93 -26.30 3.08
CA ILE A 283 -13.34 -25.91 4.44
C ILE A 283 -14.32 -26.92 5.05
N PHE A 284 -15.28 -27.41 4.26
CA PHE A 284 -16.36 -28.27 4.76
C PHE A 284 -16.13 -29.78 4.58
N SER A 285 -15.08 -30.21 3.86
CA SER A 285 -14.75 -31.64 3.68
C SER A 285 -13.98 -32.23 4.86
N ASN A 286 -13.27 -31.40 5.62
CA ASN A 286 -12.61 -31.82 6.84
C ASN A 286 -13.66 -31.95 7.96
N ASP A 287 -13.99 -33.19 8.37
CA ASP A 287 -14.99 -33.60 9.37
C ASP A 287 -14.86 -32.96 10.79
N LEU A 288 -14.11 -31.88 10.97
CA LEU A 288 -14.10 -31.10 12.21
C LEU A 288 -15.29 -30.13 12.27
N PRO A 289 -15.97 -30.02 13.42
CA PRO A 289 -16.87 -28.91 13.68
C PRO A 289 -16.07 -27.60 13.62
N ASN A 290 -16.20 -26.88 12.52
CA ASN A 290 -15.52 -25.61 12.32
C ASN A 290 -16.44 -24.49 12.78
N ASP A 291 -16.55 -24.30 14.10
CA ASP A 291 -17.39 -23.24 14.68
C ASP A 291 -16.97 -21.84 14.17
N LEU A 292 -15.70 -21.70 13.74
CA LEU A 292 -15.13 -20.50 13.11
C LEU A 292 -15.70 -20.21 11.71
N PHE A 293 -15.86 -21.24 10.88
CA PHE A 293 -16.39 -21.12 9.51
C PHE A 293 -17.66 -21.94 9.34
N SER A 294 -18.67 -21.64 10.15
CA SER A 294 -19.99 -22.23 9.96
C SER A 294 -20.60 -21.79 8.62
N LYS A 295 -21.60 -22.52 8.12
CA LYS A 295 -22.35 -22.15 6.90
C LYS A 295 -23.07 -20.80 7.00
N GLU A 296 -23.25 -20.27 8.21
CA GLU A 296 -23.82 -18.94 8.44
C GLU A 296 -22.76 -17.82 8.33
N ILE A 297 -21.50 -18.15 8.60
CA ILE A 297 -20.37 -17.21 8.60
C ILE A 297 -19.68 -17.22 7.24
N PHE A 298 -19.32 -18.39 6.72
CA PHE A 298 -18.65 -18.54 5.44
C PHE A 298 -19.68 -18.65 4.32
N THR A 299 -20.16 -17.49 3.86
CA THR A 299 -21.10 -17.33 2.75
C THR A 299 -20.43 -16.68 1.56
N LEU A 300 -20.98 -16.86 0.36
CA LEU A 300 -20.49 -16.16 -0.84
C LEU A 300 -20.51 -14.64 -0.66
N GLU A 301 -21.52 -14.08 0.01
CA GLU A 301 -21.60 -12.64 0.26
C GLU A 301 -20.43 -12.14 1.12
N ASN A 302 -20.13 -12.85 2.22
CA ASN A 302 -19.00 -12.50 3.09
C ASN A 302 -17.66 -12.72 2.38
N PHE A 303 -17.54 -13.73 1.52
CA PHE A 303 -16.34 -13.96 0.71
C PHE A 303 -16.09 -12.83 -0.29
N VAL A 304 -17.12 -12.43 -1.05
CA VAL A 304 -17.03 -11.30 -2.01
C VAL A 304 -16.73 -10.00 -1.28
N TRP A 305 -17.37 -9.76 -0.12
CA TRP A 305 -17.08 -8.60 0.72
C TRP A 305 -15.62 -8.56 1.17
N ALA A 306 -15.10 -9.66 1.73
CA ALA A 306 -13.73 -9.74 2.21
C ALA A 306 -12.70 -9.61 1.07
N SER A 307 -12.97 -10.21 -0.09
CA SER A 307 -12.13 -10.06 -1.28
C SER A 307 -12.07 -8.60 -1.75
N ASN A 308 -13.20 -7.88 -1.78
CA ASN A 308 -13.21 -6.46 -2.13
C ASN A 308 -12.47 -5.60 -1.09
N LEU A 309 -12.53 -5.95 0.20
CA LEU A 309 -11.73 -5.27 1.23
C LEU A 309 -10.24 -5.52 1.06
N LEU A 310 -9.84 -6.76 0.77
CA LEU A 310 -8.44 -7.06 0.46
C LEU A 310 -7.98 -6.22 -0.73
N ASP A 311 -8.72 -6.21 -1.85
CA ASP A 311 -8.38 -5.40 -3.03
C ASP A 311 -8.23 -3.90 -2.70
N SER A 312 -9.07 -3.38 -1.80
CA SER A 312 -9.11 -1.97 -1.38
C SER A 312 -7.94 -1.57 -0.51
N PHE A 313 -7.65 -2.39 0.49
CA PHE A 313 -6.80 -2.02 1.61
C PHE A 313 -5.45 -2.77 1.59
N GLN A 314 -5.24 -3.69 0.63
CA GLN A 314 -3.98 -4.40 0.49
C GLN A 314 -2.83 -3.44 0.22
N ILE A 315 -1.71 -3.72 0.87
CA ILE A 315 -0.41 -3.11 0.64
C ILE A 315 0.64 -4.20 0.49
N ASN A 316 1.47 -4.05 -0.54
CA ASN A 316 2.59 -4.95 -0.81
C ASN A 316 3.86 -4.29 -0.32
N LEU A 317 4.53 -4.90 0.66
CA LEU A 317 5.72 -4.35 1.30
C LEU A 317 6.87 -5.34 1.27
N GLU A 318 8.07 -4.82 1.48
CA GLU A 318 9.31 -5.59 1.61
C GLU A 318 9.91 -5.34 2.98
N ASN A 319 10.20 -6.40 3.74
CA ASN A 319 10.83 -6.28 5.06
C ASN A 319 12.35 -6.01 4.94
N LYS A 320 13.04 -5.78 6.06
CA LYS A 320 14.51 -5.53 6.04
C LYS A 320 15.35 -6.65 5.42
N MET A 321 14.82 -7.86 5.33
CA MET A 321 15.48 -9.03 4.74
C MET A 321 15.22 -9.17 3.24
N GLY A 322 14.42 -8.29 2.65
CA GLY A 322 14.02 -8.37 1.26
C GLY A 322 12.86 -9.34 0.99
N LYS A 323 12.19 -9.85 2.04
CA LYS A 323 11.02 -10.72 1.87
C LYS A 323 9.80 -9.84 1.63
N LYS A 324 9.13 -10.08 0.52
CA LYS A 324 7.83 -9.47 0.21
C LYS A 324 6.74 -10.08 1.08
N PHE A 325 5.81 -9.26 1.53
CA PHE A 325 4.63 -9.70 2.26
C PHE A 325 3.44 -8.82 1.91
N ILE A 326 2.26 -9.40 2.08
CA ILE A 326 0.97 -8.74 1.88
C ILE A 326 0.40 -8.37 3.25
N GLY A 327 -0.10 -7.15 3.36
CA GLY A 327 -0.82 -6.70 4.53
C GLY A 327 -2.08 -5.94 4.14
N ILE A 328 -3.04 -5.88 5.04
CA ILE A 328 -4.21 -5.00 4.93
C ILE A 328 -3.95 -3.80 5.83
N MET A 329 -4.11 -2.60 5.29
CA MET A 329 -4.08 -1.36 6.05
C MET A 329 -5.51 -0.98 6.48
N PRO A 330 -5.91 -1.18 7.75
CA PRO A 330 -7.27 -0.95 8.22
C PRO A 330 -7.65 0.55 8.39
N LEU A 331 -6.94 1.46 7.73
CA LEU A 331 -7.05 2.92 7.85
C LEU A 331 -6.92 3.62 6.50
#